data_AF-A0AAN6RPU1-F1
#
_entry.id   AF-A0AAN6RPU1-F1
#
_cell.length_a   1.000
_cell.length_b   1.000
_cell.length_c   1.000
_cell.angle_alpha   90.00
_cell.angle_beta   90.00
_cell.angle_gamma   90.00
#
_symmetry.space_group_name_H-M   'P 1'
#
loop_
_entity.id
_entity.type
_entity.pdbx_description
1 polymer ?
#
loop_
_entity_poly.entity_id
_entity_poly.type
_entity_poly.pdbx_seq_one_letter_code
_entity_poly.pdbx_strand_id
1 'polypeptide(L)'
;MSDVSLESDPEDAAPTLEAVMAAVAPDTEVLHIAGDTPTNDQWVALGQHFTNVRFLIVCTGWNECWVDDDFPLNWPLELLVISDASSERVSTPAIMEGRVKHLVLFYAHGLRFEGPSTEELMKDAEMLHFVPREKKATYDTDPEAKTGNEEPTEEAENGDESDGIKVYSVPYEWNKWVTARYQDQELCFSAETPDGAPPSAMEKLDIVGNDALRMVIYMALAKAHIVFGLQSLNLDSPSSNDLFDVPPSIILALLPALLNLKSLRLTLGSCVYSTLLDAAVENDVPFLHAALPANLETLQFRGPVSAAPHLGAFVSAFAKPDFLPDLKRISLVLDLPDEASNSPKEATLPQLRAAHEACKKVLDAAAARGVEVEAFVDPWVEYHSGLRHGIDNRWEVLDEIASAGQ
;
A
#
# COMPACT_ATOMS: atom_id res chain seq x y z
N MET A 1 21.64 16.67 -7.62
CA MET A 1 21.15 16.11 -6.34
C MET A 1 21.95 16.79 -5.26
N SER A 2 21.32 17.69 -4.52
CA SER A 2 21.84 18.21 -3.26
C SER A 2 21.03 17.50 -2.18
N ASP A 3 21.54 16.38 -1.69
CA ASP A 3 20.99 15.69 -0.54
C ASP A 3 21.31 16.51 0.71
N VAL A 4 20.27 16.88 1.45
CA VAL A 4 20.41 17.37 2.82
C VAL A 4 19.87 16.26 3.71
N SER A 5 20.76 15.37 4.16
CA SER A 5 20.47 14.38 5.19
C SER A 5 20.69 15.05 6.54
N LEU A 6 19.63 15.20 7.34
CA LEU A 6 19.69 15.69 8.71
C LEU A 6 19.81 14.50 9.67
N GLU A 7 21.01 13.96 9.82
CA GLU A 7 21.39 13.24 11.05
C GLU A 7 22.26 14.19 11.86
N SER A 8 21.70 14.80 12.92
CA SER A 8 22.44 15.70 13.81
C SER A 8 22.69 15.04 15.17
N ASP A 9 23.94 15.15 15.63
CA ASP A 9 24.35 14.94 17.01
C ASP A 9 23.48 15.76 18.00
N PRO A 10 23.35 15.36 19.28
CA PRO A 10 22.33 15.89 20.20
C PRO A 10 22.54 17.34 20.69
N GLU A 11 23.50 18.09 20.14
CA GLU A 11 23.86 19.44 20.62
C GLU A 11 23.67 20.58 19.60
N ASP A 12 23.30 20.31 18.34
CA ASP A 12 22.90 21.38 17.40
C ASP A 12 21.37 21.50 17.37
N ALA A 13 20.83 22.65 17.77
CA ALA A 13 19.42 22.94 17.65
C ALA A 13 19.00 22.84 16.17
N ALA A 14 17.99 22.03 15.87
CA ALA A 14 17.47 21.88 14.52
C ALA A 14 17.17 23.26 13.89
N PRO A 15 17.53 23.48 12.62
CA PRO A 15 17.32 24.77 11.97
C PRO A 15 15.84 25.13 11.93
N THR A 16 15.52 26.40 12.18
CA THR A 16 14.14 26.91 12.07
C THR A 16 13.65 26.82 10.62
N LEU A 17 12.34 26.68 10.41
CA LEU A 17 11.73 26.60 9.08
C LEU A 17 12.13 27.79 8.18
N GLU A 18 12.19 29.00 8.72
CA GLU A 18 12.60 30.20 7.98
C GLU A 18 14.04 30.11 7.46
N ALA A 19 14.93 29.49 8.25
CA ALA A 19 16.33 29.31 7.87
C ALA A 19 16.48 28.26 6.77
N VAL A 20 15.69 27.19 6.84
CA VAL A 20 15.63 26.16 5.78
C VAL A 20 15.07 26.75 4.48
N MET A 21 13.96 27.49 4.55
CA MET A 21 13.37 28.14 3.39
C MET A 21 14.35 29.13 2.74
N ALA A 22 15.04 29.96 3.54
CA ALA A 22 16.04 30.90 3.01
C ALA A 22 17.24 30.23 2.32
N ALA A 23 17.51 28.95 2.61
CA ALA A 23 18.59 28.19 2.01
C ALA A 23 18.22 27.53 0.67
N VAL A 24 16.92 27.46 0.34
CA VAL A 24 16.41 26.82 -0.88
C VAL A 24 15.88 27.88 -1.84
N ALA A 25 16.08 27.67 -3.15
CA ALA A 25 15.59 28.60 -4.14
C ALA A 25 14.03 28.61 -4.17
N PRO A 26 13.38 29.79 -4.17
CA PRO A 26 11.91 29.90 -4.23
C PRO A 26 11.27 29.22 -5.44
N ASP A 27 12.00 29.08 -6.54
CA ASP A 27 11.55 28.46 -7.79
C ASP A 27 11.93 26.97 -7.90
N THR A 28 12.31 26.33 -6.79
CA THR A 28 12.61 24.89 -6.76
C THR A 28 11.44 24.07 -7.30
N GLU A 29 11.75 23.06 -8.11
CA GLU A 29 10.77 22.10 -8.62
C GLU A 29 10.57 20.91 -7.67
N VAL A 30 11.55 20.65 -6.80
CA VAL A 30 11.57 19.49 -5.92
C VAL A 30 11.65 19.97 -4.49
N LEU A 31 10.75 19.45 -3.65
CA LEU A 31 10.75 19.67 -2.22
C LEU A 31 10.61 18.32 -1.50
N HIS A 32 11.53 18.05 -0.57
CA HIS A 32 11.47 16.88 0.30
C HIS A 32 11.37 17.37 1.74
N ILE A 33 10.31 16.97 2.42
CA ILE A 33 10.02 17.29 3.81
C ILE A 33 10.17 16.02 4.62
N ALA A 34 11.09 16.04 5.59
CA ALA A 34 11.40 14.91 6.45
C ALA A 34 11.31 15.32 7.93
N GLY A 35 11.04 14.35 8.82
CA GLY A 35 10.98 14.55 10.27
C GLY A 35 9.55 14.48 10.81
N ASP A 36 8.64 15.30 10.27
CA ASP A 36 7.20 15.34 10.57
C ASP A 36 6.41 16.04 9.45
N THR A 37 5.11 15.76 9.36
CA THR A 37 4.19 16.52 8.50
C THR A 37 4.13 17.99 8.94
N PRO A 38 4.22 18.96 8.00
CA PRO A 38 4.06 20.37 8.34
C PRO A 38 2.71 20.67 8.99
N THR A 39 2.71 21.59 9.94
CA THR A 39 1.46 22.17 10.45
C THR A 39 0.81 23.06 9.39
N ASN A 40 -0.46 23.39 9.57
CA ASN A 40 -1.20 24.29 8.68
C ASN A 40 -0.50 25.66 8.49
N ASP A 41 0.01 26.28 9.56
CA ASP A 41 0.77 27.54 9.46
C ASP A 41 2.08 27.37 8.64
N GLN A 42 2.75 26.22 8.80
CA GLN A 42 3.95 25.90 8.03
C GLN A 42 3.62 25.65 6.56
N TRP A 43 2.51 24.99 6.25
CA TRP A 43 2.03 24.84 4.88
C TRP A 43 1.77 26.19 4.21
N VAL A 44 1.13 27.12 4.91
CA VAL A 44 0.92 28.49 4.39
C VAL A 44 2.25 29.18 4.10
N ALA A 45 3.21 29.10 5.03
CA ALA A 45 4.54 29.70 4.83
C ALA A 45 5.28 29.09 3.63
N LEU A 46 5.27 27.76 3.51
CA LEU A 46 5.87 27.03 2.40
C LEU A 46 5.22 27.43 1.07
N GLY A 47 3.89 27.46 1.01
CA GLY A 47 3.12 27.81 -0.19
C GLY A 47 3.30 29.24 -0.67
N GLN A 48 3.60 30.17 0.26
CA GLN A 48 3.92 31.57 -0.05
C GLN A 48 5.35 31.75 -0.57
N HIS A 49 6.28 30.93 -0.09
CA HIS A 49 7.68 31.05 -0.44
C HIS A 49 8.05 30.29 -1.72
N PHE A 50 7.65 29.03 -1.82
CA PHE A 50 7.92 28.21 -2.99
C PHE A 50 6.84 28.37 -4.04
N THR A 51 7.21 28.71 -5.27
CA THR A 51 6.26 29.08 -6.32
C THR A 51 6.12 28.04 -7.44
N ASN A 52 6.99 27.03 -7.49
CA ASN A 52 7.07 26.11 -8.63
C ASN A 52 7.29 24.63 -8.23
N VAL A 53 6.85 24.23 -7.03
CA VAL A 53 7.00 22.83 -6.59
C VAL A 53 6.18 21.92 -7.52
N ARG A 54 6.85 20.98 -8.17
CA ARG A 54 6.27 19.96 -9.06
C ARG A 54 6.37 18.56 -8.48
N PHE A 55 7.41 18.29 -7.69
CA PHE A 55 7.67 17.00 -7.06
C PHE A 55 7.77 17.22 -5.55
N LEU A 56 6.77 16.74 -4.82
CA LEU A 56 6.73 16.85 -3.36
C LEU A 56 6.84 15.46 -2.74
N ILE A 57 7.78 15.32 -1.81
CA ILE A 57 7.92 14.14 -0.96
C ILE A 57 7.72 14.59 0.48
N VAL A 58 6.80 13.94 1.19
CA VAL A 58 6.53 14.19 2.61
C VAL A 58 6.66 12.88 3.36
N CYS A 59 7.66 12.80 4.25
CA CYS A 59 7.77 11.73 5.23
C CYS A 59 7.09 12.19 6.52
N THR A 60 6.03 11.51 6.93
CA THR A 60 5.21 11.91 8.08
C THR A 60 5.87 11.62 9.43
N GLY A 61 6.94 10.81 9.43
CA GLY A 61 7.78 10.58 10.61
C GLY A 61 7.05 9.86 11.74
N TRP A 62 7.53 10.07 12.97
CA TRP A 62 7.08 9.35 14.16
C TRP A 62 5.71 9.76 14.67
N ASN A 63 5.24 10.96 14.35
CA ASN A 63 3.91 11.40 14.79
C ASN A 63 2.80 10.71 14.01
N GLU A 64 3.12 10.16 12.84
CA GLU A 64 2.24 9.36 11.99
C GLU A 64 0.91 10.04 11.61
N CYS A 65 0.83 11.37 11.75
CA CYS A 65 -0.36 12.17 11.50
C CYS A 65 -0.21 12.94 10.19
N TRP A 66 -1.24 12.86 9.35
CA TRP A 66 -1.36 13.69 8.16
C TRP A 66 -2.13 14.97 8.48
N VAL A 67 -1.62 16.12 8.04
CA VAL A 67 -2.21 17.45 8.25
C VAL A 67 -2.14 18.20 6.94
N ASP A 68 -3.30 18.57 6.37
CA ASP A 68 -3.37 19.10 5.01
C ASP A 68 -4.50 20.11 4.75
N ASP A 69 -5.08 20.70 5.80
CA ASP A 69 -6.18 21.65 5.65
C ASP A 69 -5.76 22.91 4.87
N ASP A 70 -4.54 23.40 5.14
CA ASP A 70 -3.96 24.57 4.48
C ASP A 70 -2.88 24.18 3.45
N PHE A 71 -2.97 22.97 2.90
CA PHE A 71 -2.04 22.47 1.89
C PHE A 71 -1.96 23.40 0.66
N PRO A 72 -0.76 23.74 0.13
CA PRO A 72 -0.64 24.70 -0.97
C PRO A 72 -1.22 24.20 -2.29
N LEU A 73 -2.30 24.83 -2.74
CA LEU A 73 -2.98 24.50 -4.01
C LEU A 73 -2.46 25.32 -5.21
N ASN A 74 -1.56 26.28 -4.98
CA ASN A 74 -0.93 27.06 -6.04
C ASN A 74 0.23 26.32 -6.72
N TRP A 75 0.67 25.19 -6.17
CA TRP A 75 1.77 24.40 -6.72
C TRP A 75 1.33 23.56 -7.92
N PRO A 76 2.09 23.55 -9.03
CA PRO A 76 1.82 22.71 -10.20
C PRO A 76 2.29 21.26 -9.98
N LEU A 77 1.76 20.59 -8.95
CA LEU A 77 2.21 19.25 -8.57
C LEU A 77 1.98 18.20 -9.66
N GLU A 78 3.06 17.59 -10.12
CA GLU A 78 3.06 16.42 -10.98
C GLU A 78 3.17 15.12 -10.17
N LEU A 79 3.86 15.17 -9.03
CA LEU A 79 4.04 14.04 -8.12
C LEU A 79 3.90 14.49 -6.67
N LEU A 80 3.07 13.76 -5.92
CA LEU A 80 3.01 13.81 -4.47
C LEU A 80 3.32 12.41 -3.92
N VAL A 81 4.37 12.30 -3.11
CA VAL A 81 4.70 11.11 -2.32
C VAL A 81 4.39 11.41 -0.86
N ILE A 82 3.53 10.61 -0.25
CA ILE A 82 3.32 10.55 1.20
C ILE A 82 3.94 9.24 1.68
N SER A 83 4.95 9.32 2.53
CA SER A 83 5.60 8.13 3.10
C SER A 83 5.45 8.04 4.60
N ASP A 84 5.60 6.80 5.09
CA ASP A 84 5.46 6.40 6.51
C ASP A 84 4.01 6.53 7.00
N ALA A 85 3.75 6.20 8.27
CA ALA A 85 2.39 6.08 8.76
C ALA A 85 1.65 7.43 8.75
N SER A 86 0.41 7.44 8.28
CA SER A 86 -0.31 8.69 7.99
C SER A 86 -1.79 8.50 8.34
N SER A 87 -2.08 8.27 9.62
CA SER A 87 -3.43 8.04 10.10
C SER A 87 -4.19 9.34 10.32
N GLU A 88 -4.73 9.93 9.25
CA GLU A 88 -5.76 10.97 9.34
C GLU A 88 -6.70 10.93 8.13
N ARG A 89 -7.83 11.62 8.26
CA ARG A 89 -8.70 11.95 7.15
C ARG A 89 -8.07 13.03 6.28
N VAL A 90 -7.83 12.70 5.02
CA VAL A 90 -7.34 13.62 4.00
C VAL A 90 -8.38 14.71 3.73
N SER A 91 -7.97 15.97 3.74
CA SER A 91 -8.85 17.11 3.45
C SER A 91 -8.45 17.90 2.22
N THR A 92 -7.19 17.82 1.77
CA THR A 92 -6.67 18.64 0.67
C THR A 92 -7.37 18.34 -0.66
N PRO A 93 -7.82 19.38 -1.39
CA PRO A 93 -8.29 19.23 -2.77
C PRO A 93 -7.25 18.61 -3.72
N ALA A 94 -5.96 18.70 -3.40
CA ALA A 94 -4.91 18.09 -4.22
C ALA A 94 -5.14 16.58 -4.39
N ILE A 95 -5.60 15.90 -3.34
CA ILE A 95 -5.92 14.47 -3.33
C ILE A 95 -7.43 14.27 -3.51
N MET A 96 -8.25 15.01 -2.77
CA MET A 96 -9.70 14.75 -2.66
C MET A 96 -10.50 15.08 -3.93
N GLU A 97 -9.94 15.90 -4.81
CA GLU A 97 -10.48 16.20 -6.15
C GLU A 97 -9.54 15.70 -7.27
N GLY A 98 -8.47 14.99 -6.91
CA GLY A 98 -7.52 14.43 -7.86
C GLY A 98 -6.75 15.47 -8.68
N ARG A 99 -6.35 16.60 -8.08
CA ARG A 99 -5.62 17.67 -8.80
C ARG A 99 -4.14 17.33 -9.04
N VAL A 100 -3.56 16.41 -8.27
CA VAL A 100 -2.21 15.89 -8.51
C VAL A 100 -2.22 14.80 -9.58
N LYS A 101 -1.24 14.82 -10.48
CA LYS A 101 -1.16 13.88 -11.61
C LYS A 101 -0.77 12.46 -11.18
N HIS A 102 0.17 12.33 -10.25
CA HIS A 102 0.65 11.07 -9.70
C HIS A 102 0.68 11.14 -8.17
N LEU A 103 -0.10 10.28 -7.53
CA LEU A 103 -0.07 10.10 -6.08
C LEU A 103 0.66 8.79 -5.74
N VAL A 104 1.57 8.86 -4.79
CA VAL A 104 2.28 7.71 -4.23
C VAL A 104 2.04 7.68 -2.72
N LEU A 105 1.51 6.56 -2.25
CA LEU A 105 1.33 6.25 -0.83
C LEU A 105 2.33 5.15 -0.47
N PHE A 106 3.46 5.56 0.13
CA PHE A 106 4.62 4.70 0.34
C PHE A 106 4.76 4.27 1.80
N TYR A 107 4.38 3.04 2.13
CA TYR A 107 4.20 2.56 3.50
C TYR A 107 3.26 3.43 4.35
N ALA A 108 2.40 4.21 3.68
CA ALA A 108 1.30 4.92 4.30
C ALA A 108 0.30 3.92 4.89
N HIS A 109 -0.19 4.21 6.09
CA HIS A 109 -1.19 3.41 6.78
C HIS A 109 -2.24 4.35 7.38
N GLY A 110 -3.51 3.92 7.32
CA GLY A 110 -4.61 4.56 8.07
C GLY A 110 -5.17 5.85 7.46
N LEU A 111 -4.75 6.25 6.26
CA LEU A 111 -5.33 7.38 5.53
C LEU A 111 -6.81 7.12 5.21
N ARG A 112 -7.65 8.12 5.44
CA ARG A 112 -9.10 8.06 5.17
C ARG A 112 -9.50 9.10 4.14
N PHE A 113 -10.29 8.67 3.14
CA PHE A 113 -10.75 9.54 2.04
C PHE A 113 -12.19 10.05 2.23
N GLU A 114 -12.78 9.77 3.39
CA GLU A 114 -14.08 10.27 3.86
C GLU A 114 -14.25 9.94 5.35
N GLY A 115 -15.45 10.23 5.88
CA GLY A 115 -15.84 9.85 7.23
C GLY A 115 -15.26 10.76 8.31
N PRO A 116 -15.22 10.31 9.57
CA PRO A 116 -14.72 11.08 10.70
C PRO A 116 -13.19 11.22 10.71
N SER A 117 -12.73 12.33 11.29
CA SER A 117 -11.35 12.55 11.72
C SER A 117 -10.95 11.64 12.88
N THR A 118 -9.65 11.54 13.16
CA THR A 118 -9.15 10.82 14.34
C THR A 118 -9.77 11.37 15.62
N GLU A 119 -9.86 12.70 15.76
CA GLU A 119 -10.46 13.33 16.94
C GLU A 119 -11.93 12.92 17.11
N GLU A 120 -12.70 12.84 16.03
CA GLU A 120 -14.10 12.44 16.06
C GLU A 120 -14.26 10.96 16.41
N LEU A 121 -13.44 10.07 15.84
CA LEU A 121 -13.44 8.64 16.19
C LEU A 121 -13.12 8.44 17.68
N MET A 122 -12.21 9.25 18.23
CA MET A 122 -11.76 9.13 19.61
C MET A 122 -12.76 9.67 20.64
N LYS A 123 -13.75 10.49 20.24
CA LYS A 123 -14.78 11.02 21.17
C LYS A 123 -15.66 9.92 21.76
N ASP A 124 -16.03 8.95 20.93
CA ASP A 124 -16.91 7.84 21.29
C ASP A 124 -16.16 6.50 21.37
N ALA A 125 -14.82 6.53 21.33
CA ALA A 125 -14.00 5.33 21.29
C ALA A 125 -14.21 4.46 22.54
N GLU A 126 -14.50 3.19 22.32
CA GLU A 126 -14.56 2.22 23.39
C GLU A 126 -13.14 1.86 23.82
N MET A 127 -12.89 1.88 25.13
CA MET A 127 -11.62 1.43 25.68
C MET A 127 -11.47 -0.06 25.40
N LEU A 128 -10.44 -0.44 24.65
CA LEU A 128 -10.19 -1.83 24.30
C LEU A 128 -9.47 -2.58 25.42
N HIS A 129 -8.49 -1.92 26.03
CA HIS A 129 -7.71 -2.50 27.11
C HIS A 129 -7.43 -1.50 28.21
N PHE A 130 -7.41 -2.00 29.44
CA PHE A 130 -6.88 -1.29 30.59
C PHE A 130 -5.62 -2.03 31.04
N VAL A 131 -4.50 -1.33 31.13
CA VAL A 131 -3.24 -1.87 31.65
C VAL A 131 -3.00 -1.28 33.03
N PRO A 132 -3.21 -2.04 34.12
CA PRO A 132 -2.93 -1.58 35.47
C PRO A 132 -1.45 -1.21 35.62
N ARG A 133 -1.16 -0.12 36.32
CA ARG A 133 0.21 0.40 36.49
C ARG A 133 1.18 -0.60 37.12
N GLU A 134 0.67 -1.51 37.96
CA GLU A 134 1.46 -2.54 38.64
C GLU A 134 2.04 -3.60 37.67
N LYS A 135 1.48 -3.75 36.45
CA LYS A 135 2.01 -4.64 35.40
C LYS A 135 3.15 -4.03 34.57
N LYS A 136 3.61 -2.80 34.86
CA LYS A 136 4.77 -2.21 34.18
C LYS A 136 6.13 -2.82 34.57
N ALA A 137 6.20 -3.67 35.59
CA ALA A 137 7.45 -4.20 36.11
C ALA A 137 7.91 -5.52 35.44
N THR A 138 7.90 -5.64 34.10
CA THR A 138 8.62 -6.73 33.40
C THR A 138 9.08 -6.38 31.98
N TYR A 139 9.31 -5.10 31.68
CA TYR A 139 10.05 -4.71 30.48
C TYR A 139 11.19 -3.78 30.86
N ASP A 140 12.17 -4.31 31.60
CA ASP A 140 13.53 -3.77 31.54
C ASP A 140 14.58 -4.86 31.84
N THR A 141 15.44 -5.06 30.83
CA THR A 141 16.88 -5.32 30.93
C THR A 141 17.39 -6.47 31.82
N ASP A 142 17.28 -7.72 31.37
CA ASP A 142 18.36 -8.70 31.61
C ASP A 142 18.33 -9.88 30.59
N PRO A 143 19.32 -10.01 29.68
CA PRO A 143 19.32 -11.07 28.65
C PRO A 143 19.56 -12.49 29.19
N GLU A 144 19.92 -12.67 30.47
CA GLU A 144 20.35 -13.98 31.01
C GLU A 144 19.31 -14.70 31.89
N ALA A 145 18.15 -14.12 32.15
CA ALA A 145 17.12 -14.76 32.98
C ALA A 145 16.07 -15.53 32.15
N LYS A 146 16.47 -16.64 31.52
CA LYS A 146 15.53 -17.67 31.02
C LYS A 146 15.80 -19.01 31.67
N THR A 147 15.14 -19.27 32.79
CA THR A 147 14.68 -20.62 33.20
C THR A 147 13.68 -20.48 34.34
N GLY A 148 12.40 -20.58 34.03
CA GLY A 148 11.35 -20.63 35.04
C GLY A 148 9.97 -20.58 34.39
N ASN A 149 9.38 -21.75 34.15
CA ASN A 149 7.94 -21.87 33.90
C ASN A 149 7.23 -21.47 35.20
N GLU A 150 6.75 -20.24 35.28
CA GLU A 150 5.69 -19.88 36.22
C GLU A 150 4.52 -19.33 35.42
N GLU A 151 3.40 -20.05 35.46
CA GLU A 151 2.12 -19.55 34.98
C GLU A 151 1.72 -18.35 35.83
N PRO A 152 1.12 -17.29 35.24
CA PRO A 152 0.70 -16.14 36.02
C PRO A 152 -0.48 -16.54 36.93
N THR A 153 -0.32 -16.42 38.24
CA THR A 153 -1.41 -16.61 39.21
C THR A 153 -2.43 -15.49 39.07
N GLU A 154 -3.68 -15.87 38.75
CA GLU A 154 -4.86 -15.01 38.76
C GLU A 154 -5.26 -14.63 40.19
N GLU A 155 -4.65 -13.60 40.76
CA GLU A 155 -5.24 -12.85 41.88
C GLU A 155 -5.12 -11.36 41.57
N ALA A 156 -6.03 -10.86 40.72
CA ALA A 156 -6.24 -9.42 40.55
C ALA A 156 -7.19 -8.96 41.67
N GLU A 157 -6.63 -8.37 42.73
CA GLU A 157 -7.40 -7.49 43.60
C GLU A 157 -7.98 -6.35 42.76
N ASN A 158 -9.23 -5.97 43.04
CA ASN A 158 -9.94 -4.88 42.38
C ASN A 158 -9.21 -3.54 42.60
N GLY A 159 -8.20 -3.28 41.77
CA GLY A 159 -7.53 -2.00 41.69
C GLY A 159 -8.48 -0.95 41.13
N ASP A 160 -8.45 0.24 41.74
CA ASP A 160 -9.19 1.42 41.33
C ASP A 160 -9.00 1.69 39.82
N GLU A 161 -10.09 1.74 39.04
CA GLU A 161 -10.08 1.97 37.57
C GLU A 161 -9.43 3.32 37.16
N SER A 162 -8.95 4.09 38.12
CA SER A 162 -8.33 5.40 37.95
C SER A 162 -6.78 5.40 37.82
N ASP A 163 -6.07 4.28 38.05
CA ASP A 163 -4.58 4.24 38.02
C ASP A 163 -4.00 3.19 37.03
N GLY A 164 -4.30 3.35 35.73
CA GLY A 164 -3.75 2.52 34.65
C GLY A 164 -3.79 3.19 33.27
N ILE A 165 -3.13 2.58 32.28
CA ILE A 165 -3.13 3.08 30.89
C ILE A 165 -4.38 2.57 30.18
N LYS A 166 -5.18 3.49 29.65
CA LYS A 166 -6.33 3.18 28.78
C LYS A 166 -5.85 3.10 27.34
N VAL A 167 -6.10 1.97 26.69
CA VAL A 167 -5.74 1.74 25.29
C VAL A 167 -7.00 1.82 24.43
N TYR A 168 -6.93 2.66 23.42
CA TYR A 168 -7.95 2.84 22.39
C TYR A 168 -7.33 2.49 21.03
N SER A 169 -8.14 2.14 20.05
CA SER A 169 -7.68 1.83 18.69
C SER A 169 -8.50 2.60 17.66
N VAL A 170 -7.86 3.56 17.00
CA VAL A 170 -8.45 4.29 15.88
C VAL A 170 -8.84 3.33 14.74
N PRO A 171 -8.01 2.34 14.34
CA PRO A 171 -8.41 1.34 13.36
C PRO A 171 -9.72 0.62 13.71
N TYR A 172 -9.90 0.25 14.98
CA TYR A 172 -11.10 -0.45 15.42
C TYR A 172 -12.37 0.40 15.29
N GLU A 173 -12.31 1.66 15.73
CA GLU A 173 -13.45 2.59 15.62
C GLU A 173 -13.75 2.97 14.17
N TRP A 174 -12.70 3.11 13.34
CA TRP A 174 -12.86 3.28 11.90
C TRP A 174 -13.60 2.10 11.26
N ASN A 175 -13.21 0.87 11.58
CA ASN A 175 -13.85 -0.33 11.01
C ASN A 175 -15.33 -0.45 11.40
N LYS A 176 -15.70 -0.06 12.62
CA LYS A 176 -17.12 0.06 13.02
C LYS A 176 -17.87 1.04 12.12
N TRP A 177 -17.29 2.22 11.89
CA TRP A 177 -17.89 3.24 11.04
C TRP A 177 -18.05 2.75 9.59
N VAL A 178 -17.01 2.16 9.01
CA VAL A 178 -17.02 1.59 7.64
C VAL A 178 -18.09 0.51 7.53
N THR A 179 -18.13 -0.43 8.48
CA THR A 179 -19.12 -1.50 8.48
C THR A 179 -20.52 -0.90 8.50
N ALA A 180 -20.81 0.00 9.45
CA ALA A 180 -22.12 0.67 9.53
C ALA A 180 -22.48 1.46 8.25
N ARG A 181 -21.48 2.05 7.58
CA ARG A 181 -21.66 2.85 6.36
C ARG A 181 -21.95 2.01 5.11
N TYR A 182 -21.39 0.80 5.03
CA TYR A 182 -21.37 -0.02 3.82
C TYR A 182 -22.11 -1.36 3.92
N GLN A 183 -22.53 -1.79 5.12
CA GLN A 183 -23.14 -3.10 5.37
C GLN A 183 -24.42 -3.37 4.57
N ASP A 184 -25.20 -2.34 4.22
CA ASP A 184 -26.46 -2.47 3.48
C ASP A 184 -26.35 -2.03 2.00
N GLN A 185 -25.15 -1.70 1.52
CA GLN A 185 -24.95 -1.30 0.13
C GLN A 185 -24.58 -2.52 -0.70
N GLU A 186 -25.36 -2.81 -1.75
CA GLU A 186 -24.82 -3.60 -2.86
C GLU A 186 -23.67 -2.78 -3.46
N LEU A 187 -22.44 -3.18 -3.13
CA LEU A 187 -21.23 -2.57 -3.66
C LEU A 187 -21.13 -2.90 -5.15
N CYS A 188 -21.80 -2.11 -5.97
CA CYS A 188 -21.72 -2.17 -7.41
C CYS A 188 -20.77 -1.07 -7.88
N PHE A 189 -19.55 -1.45 -8.25
CA PHE A 189 -18.64 -0.54 -8.93
C PHE A 189 -19.13 -0.32 -10.35
N SER A 190 -19.82 0.80 -10.57
CA SER A 190 -20.16 1.30 -11.89
C SER A 190 -19.05 2.21 -12.39
N ALA A 191 -18.58 2.02 -13.62
CA ALA A 191 -17.62 2.93 -14.25
C ALA A 191 -18.17 4.36 -14.47
N GLU A 192 -19.47 4.58 -14.21
CA GLU A 192 -20.07 5.91 -14.29
C GLU A 192 -19.58 6.77 -13.13
N THR A 193 -18.95 7.88 -13.49
CA THR A 193 -18.63 8.94 -12.54
C THR A 193 -19.93 9.47 -11.95
N PRO A 194 -20.06 9.59 -10.61
CA PRO A 194 -21.25 10.20 -10.02
C PRO A 194 -21.51 11.56 -10.66
N ASP A 195 -22.77 11.83 -11.03
CA ASP A 195 -23.17 13.09 -11.66
C ASP A 195 -22.67 14.30 -10.83
N GLY A 196 -21.87 15.16 -11.46
CA GLY A 196 -21.33 16.37 -10.85
C GLY A 196 -19.98 16.20 -10.13
N ALA A 197 -19.35 15.02 -10.17
CA ALA A 197 -17.97 14.89 -9.71
C ALA A 197 -17.01 15.74 -10.56
N PRO A 198 -16.04 16.45 -9.97
CA PRO A 198 -15.06 17.20 -10.73
C PRO A 198 -14.18 16.25 -11.56
N PRO A 199 -13.70 16.69 -12.74
CA PRO A 199 -12.71 15.91 -13.48
C PRO A 199 -11.42 15.80 -12.66
N SER A 200 -10.93 14.58 -12.49
CA SER A 200 -9.64 14.30 -11.88
C SER A 200 -8.51 14.48 -12.90
N ALA A 201 -7.41 15.12 -12.49
CA ALA A 201 -6.15 15.15 -13.23
C ALA A 201 -5.23 13.98 -12.85
N MET A 202 -5.58 13.19 -11.81
CA MET A 202 -4.81 12.05 -11.37
C MET A 202 -4.86 10.93 -12.42
N GLU A 203 -3.71 10.62 -12.99
CA GLU A 203 -3.52 9.56 -13.99
C GLU A 203 -2.90 8.31 -13.38
N LYS A 204 -2.12 8.46 -12.30
CA LYS A 204 -1.33 7.39 -11.70
C LYS A 204 -1.50 7.34 -10.19
N LEU A 205 -1.69 6.13 -9.67
CA LEU A 205 -1.72 5.84 -8.25
C LEU A 205 -0.80 4.67 -7.94
N ASP A 206 0.16 4.88 -7.06
CA ASP A 206 0.98 3.80 -6.51
C ASP A 206 0.71 3.71 -5.01
N ILE A 207 0.28 2.55 -4.55
CA ILE A 207 0.14 2.25 -3.13
C ILE A 207 1.05 1.08 -2.81
N VAL A 208 1.98 1.33 -1.90
CA VAL A 208 3.16 0.51 -1.73
C VAL A 208 3.33 0.12 -0.28
N GLY A 209 3.41 -1.17 0.01
CA GLY A 209 3.70 -1.69 1.33
C GLY A 209 2.43 -1.93 2.15
N ASN A 210 2.20 -1.08 3.15
CA ASN A 210 1.10 -1.28 4.10
C ASN A 210 -0.25 -1.07 3.42
N ASP A 211 -1.18 -2.00 3.63
CA ASP A 211 -2.61 -1.89 3.30
C ASP A 211 -2.96 -1.40 1.89
N ALA A 212 -2.17 -1.77 0.89
CA ALA A 212 -2.35 -1.29 -0.46
C ALA A 212 -3.73 -1.62 -1.04
N LEU A 213 -4.20 -2.85 -0.86
CA LEU A 213 -5.52 -3.28 -1.35
C LEU A 213 -6.64 -2.60 -0.56
N ARG A 214 -6.53 -2.52 0.76
CA ARG A 214 -7.54 -1.85 1.59
C ARG A 214 -7.66 -0.37 1.28
N MET A 215 -6.53 0.33 1.12
CA MET A 215 -6.55 1.76 0.80
C MET A 215 -7.18 2.04 -0.56
N VAL A 216 -6.85 1.27 -1.61
CA VAL A 216 -7.48 1.49 -2.92
C VAL A 216 -8.98 1.22 -2.88
N ILE A 217 -9.43 0.22 -2.11
CA ILE A 217 -10.86 -0.04 -1.91
C ILE A 217 -11.54 1.14 -1.24
N TYR A 218 -11.01 1.63 -0.11
CA TYR A 218 -11.60 2.78 0.58
C TYR A 218 -11.58 4.05 -0.27
N MET A 219 -10.52 4.27 -1.05
CA MET A 219 -10.47 5.37 -2.01
C MET A 219 -11.51 5.19 -3.12
N ALA A 220 -11.75 3.98 -3.62
CA ALA A 220 -12.75 3.73 -4.65
C ALA A 220 -14.18 3.97 -4.13
N LEU A 221 -14.47 3.55 -2.89
CA LEU A 221 -15.76 3.77 -2.25
C LEU A 221 -16.04 5.26 -2.00
N ALA A 222 -15.04 6.00 -1.51
CA ALA A 222 -15.18 7.41 -1.18
C ALA A 222 -15.04 8.36 -2.40
N LYS A 223 -14.17 8.00 -3.35
CA LYS A 223 -13.66 8.84 -4.44
C LYS A 223 -13.61 8.09 -5.78
N ALA A 224 -14.70 7.41 -6.11
CA ALA A 224 -14.82 6.62 -7.35
C ALA A 224 -14.37 7.38 -8.62
N HIS A 225 -14.70 8.68 -8.73
CA HIS A 225 -14.31 9.52 -9.86
C HIS A 225 -12.80 9.63 -10.09
N ILE A 226 -12.00 9.53 -9.03
CA ILE A 226 -10.53 9.53 -9.13
C ILE A 226 -10.06 8.14 -9.56
N VAL A 227 -10.49 7.10 -8.85
CA VAL A 227 -10.02 5.72 -9.07
C VAL A 227 -10.41 5.20 -10.46
N PHE A 228 -11.63 5.48 -10.92
CA PHE A 228 -12.08 5.07 -12.26
C PHE A 228 -11.46 5.88 -13.40
N GLY A 229 -10.86 7.05 -13.09
CA GLY A 229 -10.13 7.87 -14.06
C GLY A 229 -8.67 7.45 -14.26
N LEU A 230 -8.14 6.55 -13.42
CA LEU A 230 -6.74 6.16 -13.44
C LEU A 230 -6.34 5.46 -14.74
N GLN A 231 -5.14 5.76 -15.22
CA GLN A 231 -4.49 5.11 -16.36
C GLN A 231 -3.43 4.11 -15.91
N SER A 232 -2.82 4.32 -14.74
CA SER A 232 -1.83 3.43 -14.13
C SER A 232 -2.14 3.20 -12.67
N LEU A 233 -2.06 1.94 -12.24
CA LEU A 233 -2.27 1.52 -10.86
C LEU A 233 -1.17 0.53 -10.47
N ASN A 234 -0.46 0.83 -9.39
CA ASN A 234 0.46 -0.09 -8.75
C ASN A 234 -0.04 -0.39 -7.33
N LEU A 235 -0.34 -1.65 -7.06
CA LEU A 235 -0.69 -2.14 -5.73
C LEU A 235 0.35 -3.15 -5.31
N ASP A 236 1.08 -2.81 -4.26
CA ASP A 236 2.11 -3.67 -3.70
C ASP A 236 1.78 -4.02 -2.26
N SER A 237 1.22 -5.22 -2.10
CA SER A 237 0.61 -5.78 -0.90
C SER A 237 1.38 -7.04 -0.48
N PRO A 238 2.63 -6.93 -0.03
CA PRO A 238 3.43 -8.10 0.34
C PRO A 238 3.05 -8.70 1.70
N SER A 239 2.31 -7.99 2.55
CA SER A 239 2.01 -8.39 3.93
C SER A 239 0.66 -9.08 4.08
N SER A 240 0.52 -9.94 5.10
CA SER A 240 -0.71 -10.69 5.42
C SER A 240 -1.90 -9.87 5.94
N ASN A 241 -1.70 -8.62 6.36
CA ASN A 241 -2.73 -7.86 7.07
C ASN A 241 -3.55 -6.93 6.17
N ASP A 242 -3.28 -6.87 4.87
CA ASP A 242 -3.88 -5.88 3.96
C ASP A 242 -5.42 -6.01 3.90
N LEU A 243 -5.97 -7.22 3.99
CA LEU A 243 -7.41 -7.48 3.80
C LEU A 243 -8.18 -7.83 5.08
N PHE A 244 -7.61 -7.61 6.27
CA PHE A 244 -8.17 -8.11 7.55
C PHE A 244 -9.64 -7.69 7.80
N ASP A 245 -10.04 -6.47 7.43
CA ASP A 245 -11.37 -5.90 7.71
C ASP A 245 -12.18 -5.55 6.46
N VAL A 246 -11.71 -5.93 5.27
CA VAL A 246 -12.38 -5.63 4.00
C VAL A 246 -12.65 -6.91 3.25
N PRO A 247 -13.91 -7.19 2.83
CA PRO A 247 -14.22 -8.36 2.03
C PRO A 247 -13.32 -8.45 0.78
N PRO A 248 -12.50 -9.51 0.64
CA PRO A 248 -11.54 -9.63 -0.48
C PRO A 248 -12.22 -9.70 -1.85
N SER A 249 -13.49 -10.10 -1.92
CA SER A 249 -14.27 -10.10 -3.16
C SER A 249 -14.45 -8.70 -3.76
N ILE A 250 -14.35 -7.64 -2.95
CA ILE A 250 -14.50 -6.25 -3.40
C ILE A 250 -13.39 -5.87 -4.38
N ILE A 251 -12.13 -6.25 -4.13
CA ILE A 251 -11.04 -5.93 -5.08
C ILE A 251 -11.24 -6.70 -6.40
N LEU A 252 -11.71 -7.95 -6.34
CA LEU A 252 -12.03 -8.74 -7.54
C LEU A 252 -13.19 -8.14 -8.35
N ALA A 253 -14.14 -7.48 -7.69
CA ALA A 253 -15.22 -6.73 -8.35
C ALA A 253 -14.76 -5.34 -8.86
N LEU A 254 -13.81 -4.70 -8.18
CA LEU A 254 -13.30 -3.37 -8.52
C LEU A 254 -12.44 -3.42 -9.80
N LEU A 255 -11.50 -4.35 -9.88
CA LEU A 255 -10.55 -4.46 -11.00
C LEU A 255 -11.20 -4.41 -12.40
N PRO A 256 -12.26 -5.19 -12.72
CA PRO A 256 -12.86 -5.14 -14.05
C PRO A 256 -13.61 -3.83 -14.33
N ALA A 257 -13.97 -3.05 -13.31
CA ALA A 257 -14.62 -1.75 -13.46
C ALA A 257 -13.65 -0.61 -13.81
N LEU A 258 -12.33 -0.83 -13.72
CA LEU A 258 -11.29 0.16 -14.03
C LEU A 258 -11.09 0.33 -15.55
N LEU A 259 -12.10 0.82 -16.26
CA LEU A 259 -12.13 0.85 -17.72
C LEU A 259 -11.09 1.78 -18.37
N ASN A 260 -10.58 2.78 -17.65
CA ASN A 260 -9.53 3.67 -18.18
C ASN A 260 -8.11 3.14 -17.92
N LEU A 261 -7.98 2.05 -17.17
CA LEU A 261 -6.70 1.54 -16.73
C LEU A 261 -5.96 0.84 -17.88
N LYS A 262 -4.74 1.31 -18.17
CA LYS A 262 -3.87 0.78 -19.21
C LYS A 262 -2.69 0.02 -18.64
N SER A 263 -2.24 0.37 -17.44
CA SER A 263 -1.11 -0.26 -16.78
C SER A 263 -1.51 -0.71 -15.39
N LEU A 264 -1.35 -2.00 -15.12
CA LEU A 264 -1.59 -2.57 -13.81
C LEU A 264 -0.34 -3.30 -13.34
N ARG A 265 0.07 -2.97 -12.12
CA ARG A 265 1.02 -3.76 -11.36
C ARG A 265 0.39 -4.27 -10.08
N LEU A 266 0.53 -5.57 -9.84
CA LEU A 266 0.11 -6.23 -8.62
C LEU A 266 1.29 -7.01 -8.04
N THR A 267 1.67 -6.70 -6.82
CA THR A 267 2.52 -7.55 -5.99
C THR A 267 1.67 -8.08 -4.83
N LEU A 268 1.52 -9.40 -4.71
CA LEU A 268 0.69 -10.02 -3.68
C LEU A 268 1.53 -10.99 -2.84
N GLY A 269 1.53 -10.81 -1.51
CA GLY A 269 2.07 -11.79 -0.57
C GLY A 269 1.26 -13.09 -0.54
N SER A 270 1.82 -14.14 0.07
CA SER A 270 1.17 -15.47 0.09
C SER A 270 -0.21 -15.47 0.74
N CYS A 271 -0.34 -14.79 1.87
CA CYS A 271 -1.58 -14.71 2.63
C CYS A 271 -2.66 -13.94 1.85
N VAL A 272 -2.29 -12.82 1.23
CA VAL A 272 -3.23 -12.02 0.41
C VAL A 272 -3.68 -12.81 -0.81
N TYR A 273 -2.75 -13.48 -1.50
CA TYR A 273 -3.09 -14.32 -2.65
C TYR A 273 -4.08 -15.44 -2.26
N SER A 274 -3.82 -16.16 -1.16
CA SER A 274 -4.72 -17.21 -0.68
C SER A 274 -6.09 -16.66 -0.29
N THR A 275 -6.12 -15.54 0.43
CA THR A 275 -7.37 -14.89 0.85
C THR A 275 -8.22 -14.46 -0.34
N LEU A 276 -7.61 -13.93 -1.41
CA LEU A 276 -8.33 -13.60 -2.64
C LEU A 276 -8.83 -14.84 -3.38
N LEU A 277 -8.05 -15.92 -3.38
CA LEU A 277 -8.44 -17.17 -4.02
C LEU A 277 -9.63 -17.81 -3.28
N ASP A 278 -9.58 -17.86 -1.95
CA ASP A 278 -10.67 -18.38 -1.12
C ASP A 278 -11.93 -17.54 -1.30
N ALA A 279 -11.82 -16.21 -1.27
CA ALA A 279 -12.96 -15.33 -1.50
C ALA A 279 -13.57 -15.48 -2.89
N ALA A 280 -12.76 -15.74 -3.94
CA ALA A 280 -13.27 -16.01 -5.28
C ALA A 280 -14.14 -17.28 -5.30
N VAL A 281 -13.71 -18.34 -4.60
CA VAL A 281 -14.45 -19.60 -4.50
C VAL A 281 -15.70 -19.45 -3.65
N GLU A 282 -15.59 -18.82 -2.48
CA GLU A 282 -16.69 -18.68 -1.51
C GLU A 282 -17.82 -17.79 -2.02
N ASN A 283 -17.48 -16.73 -2.76
CA ASN A 283 -18.44 -15.75 -3.26
C ASN A 283 -18.85 -16.00 -4.72
N ASP A 284 -18.36 -17.08 -5.35
CA ASP A 284 -18.58 -17.41 -6.77
C ASP A 284 -18.25 -16.23 -7.71
N VAL A 285 -17.14 -15.53 -7.43
CA VAL A 285 -16.66 -14.39 -8.24
C VAL A 285 -15.42 -14.78 -9.03
N PRO A 286 -15.20 -14.18 -10.22
CA PRO A 286 -14.01 -14.44 -11.00
C PRO A 286 -12.73 -14.10 -10.23
N PHE A 287 -11.76 -15.02 -10.22
CA PHE A 287 -10.41 -14.73 -9.73
C PHE A 287 -9.63 -13.90 -10.75
N LEU A 288 -8.39 -13.50 -10.42
CA LEU A 288 -7.57 -12.58 -11.23
C LEU A 288 -7.47 -12.95 -12.72
N HIS A 289 -7.33 -14.24 -13.07
CA HIS A 289 -7.27 -14.66 -14.49
C HIS A 289 -8.53 -14.35 -15.32
N ALA A 290 -9.62 -13.90 -14.69
CA ALA A 290 -10.87 -13.50 -15.32
C ALA A 290 -11.40 -12.14 -14.84
N ALA A 291 -10.81 -11.55 -13.80
CA ALA A 291 -11.22 -10.27 -13.21
C ALA A 291 -10.31 -9.08 -13.59
N LEU A 292 -9.32 -9.27 -14.47
CA LEU A 292 -8.46 -8.17 -14.91
C LEU A 292 -9.22 -7.20 -15.85
N PRO A 293 -8.96 -5.88 -15.77
CA PRO A 293 -9.56 -4.92 -16.67
C PRO A 293 -9.18 -5.19 -18.13
N ALA A 294 -10.16 -5.20 -19.03
CA ALA A 294 -9.97 -5.62 -20.42
C ALA A 294 -9.04 -4.72 -21.25
N ASN A 295 -8.93 -3.44 -20.87
CA ASN A 295 -8.21 -2.40 -21.62
C ASN A 295 -6.72 -2.29 -21.27
N LEU A 296 -6.19 -3.26 -20.53
CA LEU A 296 -4.78 -3.26 -20.14
C LEU A 296 -3.85 -3.39 -21.34
N GLU A 297 -2.91 -2.46 -21.44
CA GLU A 297 -1.79 -2.50 -22.38
C GLU A 297 -0.52 -3.09 -21.71
N THR A 298 -0.41 -2.99 -20.39
CA THR A 298 0.73 -3.50 -19.61
C THR A 298 0.24 -4.17 -18.33
N LEU A 299 0.70 -5.39 -18.09
CA LEU A 299 0.44 -6.15 -16.87
C LEU A 299 1.74 -6.62 -16.24
N GLN A 300 1.95 -6.30 -14.96
CA GLN A 300 3.07 -6.81 -14.19
C GLN A 300 2.53 -7.48 -12.92
N PHE A 301 2.85 -8.75 -12.74
CA PHE A 301 2.41 -9.51 -11.57
C PHE A 301 3.60 -10.14 -10.86
N ARG A 302 3.71 -9.88 -9.55
CA ARG A 302 4.65 -10.55 -8.65
C ARG A 302 3.87 -11.24 -7.53
N GLY A 303 4.19 -12.49 -7.26
CA GLY A 303 3.43 -13.28 -6.29
C GLY A 303 4.26 -14.33 -5.54
N PRO A 304 3.60 -15.12 -4.67
CA PRO A 304 4.25 -16.16 -3.89
C PRO A 304 4.54 -17.40 -4.74
N VAL A 305 5.57 -18.16 -4.39
CA VAL A 305 5.84 -19.47 -5.01
C VAL A 305 4.66 -20.45 -4.88
N SER A 306 3.85 -20.35 -3.82
CA SER A 306 2.62 -21.14 -3.65
C SER A 306 1.54 -20.88 -4.69
N ALA A 307 1.61 -19.78 -5.46
CA ALA A 307 0.64 -19.52 -6.53
C ALA A 307 0.82 -20.43 -7.76
N ALA A 308 1.99 -21.09 -7.90
CA ALA A 308 2.35 -21.86 -9.08
C ALA A 308 1.31 -22.92 -9.52
N PRO A 309 0.69 -23.72 -8.61
CA PRO A 309 -0.32 -24.71 -8.99
C PRO A 309 -1.60 -24.11 -9.59
N HIS A 310 -1.86 -22.82 -9.37
CA HIS A 310 -3.07 -22.13 -9.79
C HIS A 310 -2.93 -21.45 -11.17
N LEU A 311 -1.73 -21.41 -11.73
CA LEU A 311 -1.48 -20.74 -13.02
C LEU A 311 -2.09 -21.44 -14.24
N GLY A 312 -2.62 -22.67 -14.10
CA GLY A 312 -3.27 -23.37 -15.22
C GLY A 312 -4.46 -22.60 -15.83
N ALA A 313 -5.23 -21.90 -15.00
CA ALA A 313 -6.32 -21.05 -15.46
C ALA A 313 -5.80 -19.80 -16.20
N PHE A 314 -4.68 -19.24 -15.73
CA PHE A 314 -4.00 -18.13 -16.40
C PHE A 314 -3.50 -18.56 -17.79
N VAL A 315 -2.84 -19.71 -17.92
CA VAL A 315 -2.40 -20.23 -19.23
C VAL A 315 -3.57 -20.30 -20.21
N SER A 316 -4.70 -20.84 -19.74
CA SER A 316 -5.92 -20.96 -20.56
C SER A 316 -6.52 -19.60 -20.94
N ALA A 317 -6.47 -18.61 -20.05
CA ALA A 317 -6.96 -17.26 -20.32
C ALA A 317 -6.03 -16.54 -21.32
N PHE A 318 -4.72 -16.53 -21.06
CA PHE A 318 -3.74 -15.88 -21.92
C PHE A 318 -3.66 -16.48 -23.31
N ALA A 319 -3.99 -17.75 -23.52
CA ALA A 319 -4.08 -18.35 -24.85
C ALA A 319 -5.26 -17.82 -25.70
N LYS A 320 -6.27 -17.19 -25.10
CA LYS A 320 -7.45 -16.72 -25.83
C LYS A 320 -7.24 -15.31 -26.40
N PRO A 321 -7.52 -15.05 -27.69
CA PRO A 321 -7.35 -13.72 -28.28
C PRO A 321 -8.21 -12.62 -27.69
N ASP A 322 -9.37 -12.97 -27.12
CA ASP A 322 -10.34 -12.03 -26.52
C ASP A 322 -10.01 -11.67 -25.06
N PHE A 323 -9.10 -12.38 -24.42
CA PHE A 323 -8.65 -12.08 -23.07
C PHE A 323 -7.53 -11.04 -23.09
N LEU A 324 -7.79 -9.84 -22.54
CA LEU A 324 -6.90 -8.68 -22.61
C LEU A 324 -6.44 -8.40 -24.06
N PRO A 325 -7.37 -8.01 -24.95
CA PRO A 325 -7.10 -7.89 -26.37
C PRO A 325 -6.04 -6.82 -26.72
N ASP A 326 -5.90 -5.80 -25.87
CA ASP A 326 -4.99 -4.67 -26.08
C ASP A 326 -3.63 -4.85 -25.38
N LEU A 327 -3.38 -6.00 -24.75
CA LEU A 327 -2.16 -6.25 -23.99
C LEU A 327 -0.94 -6.26 -24.90
N LYS A 328 0.03 -5.40 -24.60
CA LYS A 328 1.29 -5.26 -25.36
C LYS A 328 2.46 -5.85 -24.61
N ARG A 329 2.49 -5.68 -23.29
CA ARG A 329 3.62 -6.08 -22.43
C ARG A 329 3.13 -6.85 -21.22
N ILE A 330 3.84 -7.91 -20.87
CA ILE A 330 3.60 -8.70 -19.66
C ILE A 330 4.90 -8.99 -18.92
N SER A 331 4.82 -8.93 -17.60
CA SER A 331 5.82 -9.51 -16.71
C SER A 331 5.16 -10.34 -15.62
N LEU A 332 5.72 -11.51 -15.33
CA LEU A 332 5.17 -12.45 -14.36
C LEU A 332 6.29 -13.13 -13.56
N VAL A 333 6.32 -12.88 -12.26
CA VAL A 333 7.32 -13.42 -11.33
C VAL A 333 6.61 -14.03 -10.13
N LEU A 334 7.03 -15.24 -9.73
CA LEU A 334 6.52 -15.91 -8.54
C LEU A 334 7.71 -16.30 -7.65
N ASP A 335 8.33 -15.29 -7.03
CA ASP A 335 9.57 -15.43 -6.25
C ASP A 335 9.37 -15.18 -4.75
N LEU A 336 8.23 -14.60 -4.35
CA LEU A 336 7.99 -14.29 -2.96
C LEU A 336 7.89 -15.58 -2.13
N PRO A 337 8.51 -15.63 -0.95
CA PRO A 337 8.37 -16.76 -0.05
C PRO A 337 6.94 -16.85 0.47
N ASP A 338 6.52 -18.06 0.83
CA ASP A 338 5.31 -18.24 1.62
C ASP A 338 5.57 -17.78 3.06
N GLU A 339 4.67 -16.98 3.63
CA GLU A 339 4.74 -16.55 5.02
C GLU A 339 4.59 -17.77 5.95
N ALA A 340 5.69 -18.43 6.26
CA ALA A 340 5.77 -19.37 7.37
C ALA A 340 6.00 -18.56 8.66
N SER A 341 5.18 -18.79 9.69
CA SER A 341 5.26 -18.06 10.96
C SER A 341 6.58 -18.22 11.72
N ASN A 342 7.56 -18.97 11.22
CA ASN A 342 8.95 -18.98 11.70
C ASN A 342 9.90 -19.52 10.61
N SER A 343 10.35 -18.66 9.68
CA SER A 343 11.40 -18.90 8.65
C SER A 343 11.05 -19.91 7.53
N PRO A 344 11.21 -19.53 6.24
CA PRO A 344 12.36 -18.81 5.67
C PRO A 344 12.03 -17.44 5.03
N LYS A 345 13.05 -16.56 4.98
CA LYS A 345 12.99 -15.25 4.28
C LYS A 345 13.01 -15.36 2.74
N GLU A 346 13.25 -16.56 2.22
CA GLU A 346 13.41 -16.82 0.78
C GLU A 346 12.79 -18.17 0.42
N ALA A 347 12.27 -18.28 -0.80
CA ALA A 347 11.77 -19.54 -1.32
C ALA A 347 12.90 -20.56 -1.54
N THR A 348 12.59 -21.85 -1.44
CA THR A 348 13.56 -22.90 -1.75
C THR A 348 13.78 -23.00 -3.26
N LEU A 349 14.96 -23.45 -3.69
CA LEU A 349 15.27 -23.60 -5.12
C LEU A 349 14.28 -24.52 -5.87
N PRO A 350 13.80 -25.65 -5.32
CA PRO A 350 12.76 -26.45 -5.97
C PRO A 350 11.43 -25.70 -6.14
N GLN A 351 11.01 -24.91 -5.14
CA GLN A 351 9.80 -24.07 -5.25
C GLN A 351 9.97 -23.01 -6.33
N LEU A 352 11.11 -22.30 -6.34
CA LEU A 352 11.42 -21.30 -7.36
C LEU A 352 11.43 -21.89 -8.77
N ARG A 353 12.02 -23.07 -8.97
CA ARG A 353 12.01 -23.77 -10.27
C ARG A 353 10.58 -24.10 -10.71
N ALA A 354 9.77 -24.68 -9.83
CA ALA A 354 8.39 -25.02 -10.14
C ALA A 354 7.56 -23.76 -10.47
N ALA A 355 7.75 -22.69 -9.72
CA ALA A 355 7.10 -21.41 -9.92
C ALA A 355 7.52 -20.76 -11.25
N HIS A 356 8.83 -20.76 -11.55
CA HIS A 356 9.38 -20.27 -12.81
C HIS A 356 8.84 -21.05 -14.02
N GLU A 357 8.81 -22.39 -13.96
CA GLU A 357 8.22 -23.23 -15.00
C GLU A 357 6.72 -22.94 -15.20
N ALA A 358 5.98 -22.66 -14.14
CA ALA A 358 4.57 -22.29 -14.21
C ALA A 358 4.38 -20.91 -14.84
N CYS A 359 5.19 -19.91 -14.45
CA CYS A 359 5.20 -18.58 -15.08
C CYS A 359 5.52 -18.67 -16.57
N LYS A 360 6.54 -19.45 -16.94
CA LYS A 360 6.97 -19.64 -18.33
C LYS A 360 5.83 -20.09 -19.22
N LYS A 361 4.99 -21.03 -18.78
CA LYS A 361 3.81 -21.47 -19.54
C LYS A 361 2.80 -20.36 -19.80
N VAL A 362 2.59 -19.45 -18.84
CA VAL A 362 1.70 -18.29 -19.00
C VAL A 362 2.32 -17.29 -19.97
N LEU A 363 3.60 -16.97 -19.79
CA LEU A 363 4.35 -16.05 -20.64
C LEU A 363 4.45 -16.56 -22.08
N ASP A 364 4.68 -17.86 -22.29
CA ASP A 364 4.69 -18.49 -23.62
C ASP A 364 3.32 -18.38 -24.31
N ALA A 365 2.23 -18.57 -23.56
CA ALA A 365 0.87 -18.42 -24.08
C ALA A 365 0.57 -16.97 -24.51
N ALA A 366 1.04 -15.98 -23.75
CA ALA A 366 0.94 -14.56 -24.09
C ALA A 366 1.82 -14.21 -25.31
N ALA A 367 3.07 -14.67 -25.32
CA ALA A 367 4.02 -14.45 -26.41
C ALA A 367 3.53 -15.04 -27.74
N ALA A 368 2.86 -16.19 -27.71
CA ALA A 368 2.23 -16.80 -28.89
C ALA A 368 1.15 -15.91 -29.54
N ARG A 369 0.59 -14.93 -28.81
CA ARG A 369 -0.33 -13.91 -29.33
C ARG A 369 0.36 -12.62 -29.78
N GLY A 370 1.68 -12.53 -29.63
CA GLY A 370 2.46 -11.34 -29.96
C GLY A 370 2.59 -10.34 -28.80
N VAL A 371 2.30 -10.74 -27.56
CA VAL A 371 2.58 -9.93 -26.37
C VAL A 371 4.07 -9.99 -26.05
N GLU A 372 4.70 -8.85 -25.80
CA GLU A 372 6.09 -8.74 -25.39
C GLU A 372 6.26 -9.18 -23.92
N VAL A 373 7.20 -10.10 -23.68
CA VAL A 373 7.56 -10.53 -22.33
C VAL A 373 8.74 -9.69 -21.85
N GLU A 374 8.58 -8.99 -20.74
CA GLU A 374 9.58 -8.11 -20.14
C GLU A 374 10.00 -8.58 -18.74
N ALA A 375 11.21 -8.20 -18.34
CA ALA A 375 11.66 -8.37 -16.96
C ALA A 375 10.79 -7.54 -16.00
N PHE A 376 10.53 -8.08 -14.82
CA PHE A 376 9.80 -7.33 -13.79
C PHE A 376 10.74 -6.25 -13.23
N VAL A 377 10.25 -5.02 -13.09
CA VAL A 377 11.05 -3.90 -12.57
C VAL A 377 10.29 -3.24 -11.44
N ASP A 378 10.88 -3.21 -10.26
CA ASP A 378 10.31 -2.55 -9.10
C ASP A 378 10.95 -1.17 -8.89
N PRO A 379 10.28 -0.04 -9.25
CA PRO A 379 10.85 1.30 -9.18
C PRO A 379 11.03 1.77 -7.74
N TRP A 380 10.48 1.05 -6.78
CA TRP A 380 10.45 1.44 -5.38
C TRP A 380 11.49 0.71 -4.53
N VAL A 381 12.20 -0.30 -5.08
CA VAL A 381 13.26 -1.04 -4.36
C VAL A 381 14.40 -0.13 -3.92
N GLU A 382 14.80 0.82 -4.76
CA GLU A 382 15.89 1.76 -4.44
C GLU A 382 15.47 2.80 -3.39
N TYR A 383 14.18 3.11 -3.31
CA TYR A 383 13.66 4.11 -2.38
C TYR A 383 13.69 3.63 -0.93
N HIS A 384 13.53 2.32 -0.67
CA HIS A 384 13.61 1.77 0.70
C HIS A 384 14.12 0.32 0.74
N SER A 385 15.40 0.13 0.39
CA SER A 385 16.04 -1.19 0.28
C SER A 385 16.06 -2.02 1.58
N GLY A 386 15.80 -1.40 2.73
CA GLY A 386 15.71 -2.08 4.03
C GLY A 386 14.37 -2.77 4.30
N LEU A 387 13.29 -2.34 3.63
CA LEU A 387 11.94 -2.89 3.82
C LEU A 387 11.42 -3.65 2.60
N ARG A 388 12.02 -3.41 1.43
CA ARG A 388 11.67 -4.10 0.18
C ARG A 388 12.74 -5.08 -0.23
N HIS A 389 12.33 -6.30 -0.51
CA HIS A 389 13.16 -7.28 -1.18
C HIS A 389 12.98 -7.13 -2.69
N GLY A 390 14.10 -6.92 -3.39
CA GLY A 390 14.14 -7.04 -4.85
C GLY A 390 13.72 -8.45 -5.30
N ILE A 391 13.65 -8.66 -6.61
CA ILE A 391 13.41 -9.99 -7.17
C ILE A 391 14.50 -10.93 -6.67
N ASP A 392 14.14 -12.18 -6.34
CA ASP A 392 15.13 -13.20 -6.00
C ASP A 392 16.19 -13.30 -7.09
N ASN A 393 17.44 -13.01 -6.75
CA ASN A 393 18.56 -12.95 -7.71
C ASN A 393 18.78 -14.26 -8.47
N ARG A 394 18.25 -15.38 -7.97
CA ARG A 394 18.33 -16.68 -8.66
C ARG A 394 17.34 -16.77 -9.81
N TRP A 395 16.28 -15.97 -9.84
CA TRP A 395 15.17 -16.04 -10.80
C TRP A 395 15.65 -15.98 -12.26
N GLU A 396 16.44 -14.97 -12.60
CA GLU A 396 16.94 -14.74 -13.97
C GLU A 396 17.91 -15.82 -14.46
N VAL A 397 18.57 -16.52 -13.54
CA VAL A 397 19.57 -17.55 -13.87
C VAL A 397 19.01 -18.97 -13.75
N LEU A 398 17.71 -19.16 -13.48
CA LEU A 398 17.12 -20.50 -13.32
C LEU A 398 17.25 -21.37 -14.58
N ASP A 399 17.11 -20.78 -15.76
CA ASP A 399 17.28 -21.47 -17.04
C ASP A 399 18.76 -21.90 -17.26
N GLU A 400 19.72 -21.13 -16.75
CA GLU A 400 21.16 -21.46 -16.83
C GLU A 400 21.57 -22.53 -15.79
N ILE A 401 21.05 -22.42 -14.56
CA ILE A 401 21.30 -23.38 -13.47
C ILE A 401 20.75 -24.77 -13.83
N ALA A 402 19.61 -24.85 -14.52
CA ALA A 402 19.05 -26.13 -14.98
C ALA A 402 19.94 -26.81 -16.02
N SER A 403 20.67 -26.02 -16.82
CA SER A 403 21.55 -26.49 -17.89
C SER A 403 22.92 -26.96 -17.38
N ALA A 404 23.36 -26.50 -16.20
CA ALA A 404 24.63 -26.88 -15.57
C ALA A 404 24.55 -28.10 -14.63
N GLY A 405 23.35 -28.62 -14.38
CA GLY A 405 23.08 -29.77 -13.50
C GLY A 405 22.80 -31.10 -14.22
N GLN A 406 22.95 -31.15 -15.55
CA GLN A 406 22.99 -32.38 -16.36
C GLN A 406 24.44 -32.74 -16.67
#